data_AF-A0A6D2J5G6-F1
#
_entry.id   AF-A0A6D2J5G6-F1
#
_cell.length_a   1.000
_cell.length_b   1.000
_cell.length_c   1.000
_cell.angle_alpha   90.00
_cell.angle_beta   90.00
_cell.angle_gamma   90.00
#
_symmetry.space_group_name_H-M   'P 1'
#
loop_
_entity.id
_entity.type
_entity.pdbx_description
1 polymer ?
#
loop_
_entity_poly.entity_id
_entity_poly.type
_entity_poly.pdbx_seq_one_letter_code
_entity_poly.pdbx_strand_id
1 'polypeptide(L)'
;MGKDLPSIGAKPSHRDRRDAQAAGNQIGEPVEDPGGEFGDGSVIAKDWRLRDSIIGEVIKQTGEECWAIGLTRLHQAVYNINHQHPKDFLYEDLVQHLKFDKKAKKPKPYLAIGNIKDALKHMKNVGFLKKKVSGRTKAGSKIGNKETGEFTTVINAPVDFVKTMVDASPVGIVFELCPGFYRLAKGIYTVRGESMTSEKARRERHMLLIVGYGYTKEGEMFFLVQNSWGKIGVCRVMDESS
;
A
#
# COMPACT_ATOMS: atom_id res chain seq x y z
N MET A 1 12.84 43.62 17.95
CA MET A 1 11.43 43.21 17.81
C MET A 1 11.40 41.75 17.40
N GLY A 2 11.26 40.85 18.37
CA GLY A 2 10.99 39.43 18.15
C GLY A 2 9.95 39.03 19.19
N LYS A 3 8.76 38.64 18.73
CA LYS A 3 7.69 38.12 19.59
C LYS A 3 7.74 36.59 19.49
N ASP A 4 8.12 35.96 20.59
CA ASP A 4 7.99 34.51 20.78
C ASP A 4 6.52 34.11 20.93
N LEU A 5 6.13 33.07 20.21
CA LEU A 5 4.87 32.32 20.41
C LEU A 5 5.12 31.20 21.42
N PRO A 6 4.18 30.91 22.35
CA PRO A 6 4.36 29.88 23.35
C PRO A 6 4.21 28.46 22.77
N SER A 7 5.21 27.64 23.07
CA SER A 7 5.21 26.18 22.99
C SER A 7 4.12 25.60 23.90
N ILE A 8 3.16 24.88 23.30
CA ILE A 8 2.25 23.99 24.03
C ILE A 8 2.62 22.56 23.61
N GLY A 9 3.48 21.94 24.41
CA GLY A 9 3.77 20.50 24.35
C GLY A 9 3.78 19.96 25.77
N ALA A 10 2.73 19.21 26.13
CA ALA A 10 2.69 18.48 27.39
C ALA A 10 3.86 17.46 27.41
N LYS A 11 4.68 17.50 28.46
CA LYS A 11 5.73 16.51 28.67
C LYS A 11 5.08 15.15 29.02
N PRO A 12 5.42 14.05 28.33
CA PRO A 12 4.89 12.73 28.67
C PRO A 12 5.32 12.33 30.08
N SER A 13 4.44 11.62 30.79
CA SER A 13 4.70 11.17 32.15
C SER A 13 5.73 10.04 32.18
N HIS A 14 6.32 9.80 33.34
CA HIS A 14 7.30 8.73 33.55
C HIS A 14 6.74 7.31 33.29
N ARG A 15 5.41 7.17 33.24
CA ARG A 15 4.69 5.92 32.94
C ARG A 15 4.60 5.69 31.43
N ASP A 16 4.33 6.76 30.66
CA ASP A 16 4.30 6.73 29.18
C ASP A 16 5.67 6.33 28.58
N ARG A 17 6.76 6.66 29.28
CA ARG A 17 8.12 6.24 28.90
C ARG A 17 8.39 4.75 29.14
N ARG A 18 7.77 4.13 30.15
CA ARG A 18 7.92 2.68 30.41
C ARG A 18 7.10 1.85 29.43
N ASP A 19 5.90 2.30 29.09
CA ASP A 19 5.04 1.57 28.15
C ASP A 19 5.55 1.67 26.70
N ALA A 20 6.15 2.81 26.31
CA ALA A 20 6.84 2.95 25.03
C ALA A 20 8.11 2.08 24.92
N GLN A 21 8.79 1.82 26.05
CA GLN A 21 9.99 0.97 26.09
C GLN A 21 9.64 -0.53 26.11
N ALA A 22 8.45 -0.90 26.58
CA ALA A 22 7.93 -2.27 26.53
C ALA A 22 7.37 -2.66 25.14
N ALA A 23 6.84 -1.70 24.38
CA ALA A 23 6.34 -1.93 23.02
C ALA A 23 7.45 -1.97 21.93
N GLY A 24 8.67 -1.54 22.26
CA GLY A 24 9.79 -1.43 21.32
C GLY A 24 10.67 -2.68 21.17
N ASN A 25 10.36 -3.80 21.85
CA ASN A 25 11.32 -4.90 22.03
C ASN A 25 10.85 -6.29 21.58
N GLN A 26 9.95 -6.36 20.58
CA GLN A 26 9.69 -7.61 19.85
C GLN A 26 9.83 -7.37 18.35
N ILE A 27 11.06 -7.07 17.93
CA ILE A 27 11.51 -7.42 16.59
C ILE A 27 11.79 -8.92 16.68
N GLY A 28 10.89 -9.75 16.13
CA GLY A 28 11.12 -11.19 16.08
C GLY A 28 12.47 -11.48 15.44
N GLU A 29 13.23 -12.40 16.01
CA GLU A 29 14.51 -12.82 15.44
C GLU A 29 14.32 -13.25 13.98
N PRO A 30 15.31 -13.01 13.08
CA PRO A 30 15.24 -13.48 11.72
C PRO A 30 15.11 -14.99 11.73
N VAL A 31 13.96 -15.52 11.29
CA VAL A 31 13.78 -16.96 11.11
C VAL A 31 14.67 -17.37 9.94
N GLU A 32 15.69 -18.19 10.19
CA GLU A 32 16.48 -18.80 9.12
C GLU A 32 15.59 -19.72 8.29
N ASP A 33 15.38 -19.38 7.02
CA ASP A 33 14.69 -20.19 6.01
C ASP A 33 15.77 -20.86 5.13
N PRO A 34 16.12 -22.13 5.36
CA PRO A 34 17.29 -22.77 4.73
C PRO A 34 17.15 -22.96 3.22
N GLY A 35 15.96 -22.69 2.66
CA GLY A 35 15.73 -22.59 1.22
C GLY A 35 15.29 -21.19 0.76
N GLY A 36 14.70 -20.38 1.65
CA GLY A 36 14.03 -19.14 1.28
C GLY A 36 12.72 -19.41 0.53
N GLU A 37 11.74 -18.52 0.62
CA GLU A 37 10.55 -18.49 -0.27
C GLU A 37 10.93 -18.58 -1.77
N PHE A 38 12.19 -18.25 -2.11
CA PHE A 38 12.72 -18.17 -3.46
C PHE A 38 13.66 -19.32 -3.86
N GLY A 39 14.13 -20.16 -2.93
CA GLY A 39 15.01 -21.30 -3.27
C GLY A 39 16.44 -20.91 -3.68
N ASP A 40 16.82 -19.64 -3.59
CA ASP A 40 18.05 -19.07 -4.16
C ASP A 40 19.01 -18.47 -3.11
N GLY A 41 18.67 -18.60 -1.82
CA GLY A 41 19.43 -18.02 -0.71
C GLY A 41 19.09 -16.56 -0.41
N SER A 42 18.08 -15.99 -1.05
CA SER A 42 17.50 -14.69 -0.66
C SER A 42 16.85 -14.76 0.74
N VAL A 43 16.99 -13.68 1.51
CA VAL A 43 16.47 -13.59 2.88
C VAL A 43 15.42 -12.49 2.97
N ILE A 44 14.31 -12.77 3.64
CA ILE A 44 13.26 -11.80 3.93
C ILE A 44 13.60 -11.11 5.26
N ALA A 45 13.77 -9.78 5.21
CA ALA A 45 14.12 -8.98 6.38
C ALA A 45 12.90 -8.37 7.07
N LYS A 46 11.83 -8.10 6.33
CA LYS A 46 10.58 -7.56 6.85
C LYS A 46 9.41 -8.16 6.08
N ASP A 47 8.40 -8.65 6.80
CA ASP A 47 7.21 -9.22 6.19
C ASP A 47 5.93 -8.93 7.00
N TRP A 48 5.07 -8.08 6.46
CA TRP A 48 3.78 -7.76 7.06
C TRP A 48 2.73 -8.87 6.87
N ARG A 49 2.98 -9.86 6.00
CA ARG A 49 2.09 -11.02 5.80
C ARG A 49 2.07 -11.93 7.02
N LEU A 50 3.16 -11.95 7.79
CA LEU A 50 3.29 -12.75 9.01
C LEU A 50 2.46 -12.21 10.19
N ARG A 51 1.90 -11.01 10.05
CA ARG A 51 1.03 -10.42 11.08
C ARG A 51 -0.42 -10.64 10.71
N ASP A 52 -1.07 -11.50 11.46
CA ASP A 52 -2.48 -11.84 11.28
C ASP A 52 -3.37 -10.60 11.18
N SER A 53 -4.30 -10.65 10.24
CA SER A 53 -5.35 -9.65 10.04
C SER A 53 -4.89 -8.24 9.66
N ILE A 54 -3.58 -7.98 9.47
CA ILE A 54 -3.12 -6.66 9.00
C ILE A 54 -3.42 -6.50 7.51
N ILE A 55 -2.97 -7.47 6.73
CA ILE A 55 -3.16 -7.50 5.28
C ILE A 55 -4.15 -8.60 4.97
N GLY A 56 -5.27 -8.26 4.33
CA GLY A 56 -6.22 -9.27 3.89
C GLY A 56 -5.73 -10.04 2.67
N GLU A 57 -6.44 -11.13 2.36
CA GLU A 57 -6.12 -12.02 1.23
C GLU A 57 -5.95 -11.31 -0.11
N VAL A 58 -5.19 -11.94 -1.01
CA VAL A 58 -4.98 -11.46 -2.37
C VAL A 58 -6.31 -11.41 -3.13
N ILE A 59 -6.68 -10.23 -3.61
CA ILE A 59 -7.88 -10.01 -4.41
C ILE A 59 -7.50 -10.08 -5.89
N LYS A 60 -8.25 -10.84 -6.69
CA LYS A 60 -8.13 -10.82 -8.16
C LYS A 60 -9.07 -9.77 -8.75
N GLN A 61 -8.53 -8.72 -9.34
CA GLN A 61 -9.28 -7.68 -10.05
C GLN A 61 -9.97 -8.27 -11.29
N THR A 62 -11.12 -7.70 -11.65
CA THR A 62 -11.90 -8.07 -12.85
C THR A 62 -11.90 -6.98 -13.92
N GLY A 63 -11.19 -5.88 -13.70
CA GLY A 63 -11.06 -4.74 -14.62
C GLY A 63 -9.98 -3.77 -14.15
N GLU A 64 -10.05 -2.50 -14.53
CA GLU A 64 -9.11 -1.43 -14.15
C GLU A 64 -9.34 -0.91 -12.70
N GLU A 65 -9.25 -1.81 -11.72
CA GLU A 65 -9.60 -1.55 -10.31
C GLU A 65 -8.42 -1.74 -9.34
N CYS A 66 -7.21 -1.97 -9.86
CA CYS A 66 -5.99 -2.16 -9.07
C CYS A 66 -5.75 -1.04 -8.06
N TRP A 67 -6.01 0.22 -8.45
CA TRP A 67 -5.90 1.38 -7.58
C TRP A 67 -6.87 1.33 -6.39
N ALA A 68 -8.11 0.89 -6.61
CA ALA A 68 -9.10 0.80 -5.54
C ALA A 68 -8.74 -0.31 -4.56
N ILE A 69 -8.35 -1.47 -5.09
CA ILE A 69 -7.88 -2.61 -4.28
C ILE A 69 -6.64 -2.21 -3.47
N GLY A 70 -5.61 -1.64 -4.13
CA GLY A 70 -4.37 -1.22 -3.50
C GLY A 70 -4.59 -0.18 -2.39
N LEU A 71 -5.37 0.88 -2.65
CA LEU A 71 -5.68 1.90 -1.65
C LEU A 71 -6.50 1.36 -0.48
N THR A 72 -7.46 0.47 -0.75
CA THR A 72 -8.26 -0.17 0.30
C THR A 72 -7.38 -1.03 1.20
N ARG A 73 -6.46 -1.81 0.62
CA ARG A 73 -5.53 -2.65 1.38
C ARG A 73 -4.50 -1.83 2.15
N LEU A 74 -3.99 -0.75 1.57
CA LEU A 74 -3.13 0.19 2.27
C LEU A 74 -3.84 0.79 3.50
N HIS A 75 -5.08 1.28 3.32
CA HIS A 75 -5.86 1.82 4.42
C HIS A 75 -6.17 0.77 5.50
N GLN A 76 -6.56 -0.43 5.07
CA GLN A 76 -6.80 -1.56 5.98
C GLN A 76 -5.56 -1.87 6.83
N ALA A 77 -4.39 -1.97 6.20
CA ALA A 77 -3.15 -2.28 6.90
C ALA A 77 -2.80 -1.20 7.94
N VAL A 78 -2.82 0.07 7.53
CA VAL A 78 -2.52 1.20 8.44
C VAL A 78 -3.52 1.27 9.59
N TYR A 79 -4.80 1.00 9.33
CA TYR A 79 -5.80 0.91 10.40
C TYR A 79 -5.49 -0.25 11.34
N ASN A 80 -5.34 -1.47 10.81
CA ASN A 80 -5.22 -2.69 11.61
C ASN A 80 -3.91 -2.75 12.42
N ILE A 81 -2.82 -2.11 11.97
CA ILE A 81 -1.57 -1.99 12.74
C ILE A 81 -1.80 -1.31 14.09
N ASN A 82 -2.72 -0.34 14.15
CA ASN A 82 -2.91 0.55 15.29
C ASN A 82 -4.15 0.20 16.13
N HIS A 83 -4.86 -0.89 15.82
CA HIS A 83 -6.13 -1.22 16.46
C HIS A 83 -6.18 -2.69 16.91
N GLN A 84 -6.68 -2.91 18.13
CA GLN A 84 -6.88 -4.26 18.69
C GLN A 84 -7.93 -5.09 17.93
N HIS A 85 -8.82 -4.43 17.19
CA HIS A 85 -9.90 -5.07 16.46
C HIS A 85 -9.76 -4.79 14.96
N PRO A 86 -9.10 -5.69 14.23
CA PRO A 86 -8.94 -5.58 12.79
C PRO A 86 -10.27 -5.40 12.06
N LYS A 87 -10.24 -4.65 10.96
CA LYS A 87 -11.38 -4.40 10.09
C LYS A 87 -11.01 -4.70 8.65
N ASP A 88 -12.02 -5.15 7.91
CA ASP A 88 -11.97 -5.22 6.46
C ASP A 88 -12.75 -4.07 5.85
N PHE A 89 -12.28 -3.61 4.70
CA PHE A 89 -12.88 -2.51 3.95
C PHE A 89 -13.31 -2.97 2.56
N LEU A 90 -14.38 -2.37 2.04
CA LEU A 90 -14.97 -2.74 0.75
C LEU A 90 -14.43 -1.84 -0.38
N TYR A 91 -13.55 -2.38 -1.23
CA TYR A 91 -12.94 -1.60 -2.31
C TYR A 91 -13.95 -1.19 -3.40
N GLU A 92 -14.99 -2.01 -3.58
CA GLU A 92 -16.08 -1.77 -4.52
C GLU A 92 -16.85 -0.49 -4.18
N ASP A 93 -16.87 -0.08 -2.90
CA ASP A 93 -17.44 1.20 -2.49
C ASP A 93 -16.68 2.37 -3.14
N LEU A 94 -15.35 2.34 -3.09
CA LEU A 94 -14.51 3.37 -3.69
C LEU A 94 -14.65 3.37 -5.22
N VAL A 95 -14.68 2.18 -5.83
CA VAL A 95 -14.94 2.00 -7.26
C VAL A 95 -16.27 2.66 -7.66
N GLN A 96 -17.35 2.37 -6.93
CA GLN A 96 -18.67 2.93 -7.24
C GLN A 96 -18.72 4.44 -7.08
N HIS A 97 -18.07 5.01 -6.06
CA HIS A 97 -18.08 6.46 -5.87
C HIS A 97 -17.32 7.22 -6.97
N LEU A 98 -16.33 6.61 -7.60
CA LEU A 98 -15.47 7.25 -8.61
C LEU A 98 -15.83 6.88 -10.05
N LYS A 99 -16.54 5.76 -10.26
CA LYS A 99 -17.10 5.35 -11.56
C LYS A 99 -18.26 6.22 -12.02
N PHE A 100 -19.04 6.78 -11.10
CA PHE A 100 -20.23 7.54 -11.44
C PHE A 100 -19.99 9.03 -11.41
N ASP A 101 -20.00 9.65 -12.59
CA ASP A 101 -20.10 11.10 -12.68
C ASP A 101 -21.52 11.53 -12.27
N LYS A 102 -21.62 12.16 -11.09
CA LYS A 102 -22.89 12.67 -10.54
C LYS A 102 -23.56 13.71 -11.44
N LYS A 103 -22.79 14.44 -12.25
CA LYS A 103 -23.31 15.45 -13.19
C LYS A 103 -23.77 14.82 -14.51
N ALA A 104 -23.01 13.86 -15.04
CA ALA A 104 -23.33 13.23 -16.32
C ALA A 104 -24.30 12.04 -16.22
N LYS A 105 -24.59 11.53 -15.01
CA LYS A 105 -25.38 10.29 -14.76
C LYS A 105 -24.94 9.09 -15.62
N LYS A 106 -23.67 9.07 -16.02
CA LYS A 106 -23.09 8.04 -16.88
C LYS A 106 -21.79 7.52 -16.26
N PRO A 107 -21.47 6.23 -16.43
CA PRO A 107 -20.19 5.68 -16.00
C PRO A 107 -19.05 6.33 -16.79
N LYS A 108 -17.94 6.66 -16.13
CA LYS A 108 -16.73 7.14 -16.80
C LYS A 108 -16.16 6.02 -17.68
N PRO A 109 -15.77 6.29 -18.94
CA PRO A 109 -15.33 5.26 -19.88
C PRO A 109 -13.91 4.71 -19.61
N TYR A 110 -13.09 5.40 -18.81
CA TYR A 110 -11.74 4.97 -18.44
C TYR A 110 -11.54 5.09 -16.92
N LEU A 111 -11.01 4.05 -16.28
CA LEU A 111 -10.79 3.97 -14.83
C LEU A 111 -9.32 4.09 -14.45
N ALA A 112 -8.45 4.23 -15.45
CA ALA A 112 -7.02 4.40 -15.30
C ALA A 112 -6.66 5.44 -14.22
N ILE A 113 -5.45 5.27 -13.69
CA ILE A 113 -4.84 5.93 -12.52
C ILE A 113 -4.90 7.47 -12.43
N GLY A 114 -5.45 8.16 -13.44
CA GLY A 114 -5.93 9.53 -13.29
C GLY A 114 -6.92 9.74 -12.13
N ASN A 115 -7.55 8.67 -11.62
CA ASN A 115 -8.44 8.70 -10.46
C ASN A 115 -7.73 8.64 -9.09
N ILE A 116 -6.40 8.44 -8.99
CA ILE A 116 -5.73 8.33 -7.68
C ILE A 116 -5.92 9.60 -6.84
N LYS A 117 -5.76 10.79 -7.42
CA LYS A 117 -5.98 12.05 -6.68
C LYS A 117 -7.41 12.16 -6.15
N ASP A 118 -8.39 11.78 -6.95
CA ASP A 118 -9.80 11.76 -6.56
C ASP A 118 -10.07 10.70 -5.48
N ALA A 119 -9.41 9.55 -5.57
CA ALA A 119 -9.49 8.48 -4.57
C ALA A 119 -8.90 8.91 -3.23
N LEU A 120 -7.70 9.51 -3.22
CA LEU A 120 -7.10 10.07 -2.02
C LEU A 120 -7.98 11.16 -1.40
N LYS A 121 -8.58 12.02 -2.23
CA LYS A 121 -9.55 13.02 -1.78
C LYS A 121 -10.80 12.38 -1.19
N HIS A 122 -11.30 11.29 -1.77
CA HIS A 122 -12.44 10.55 -1.24
C HIS A 122 -12.11 9.90 0.10
N MET A 123 -10.94 9.28 0.22
CA MET A 123 -10.45 8.65 1.44
C MET A 123 -10.33 9.64 2.59
N LYS A 124 -9.84 10.86 2.31
CA LYS A 124 -9.74 11.92 3.30
C LYS A 124 -11.10 12.47 3.74
N ASN A 125 -12.01 12.72 2.80
CA ASN A 125 -13.25 13.45 3.09
C ASN A 125 -14.47 12.57 3.40
N VAL A 126 -14.47 11.32 2.94
CA VAL A 126 -15.62 10.40 3.03
C VAL A 126 -15.21 9.06 3.66
N GLY A 127 -14.04 8.55 3.30
CA GLY A 127 -13.49 7.31 3.84
C GLY A 127 -14.02 6.02 3.17
N PHE A 128 -13.52 4.89 3.65
CA PHE A 128 -13.88 3.55 3.17
C PHE A 128 -15.01 2.94 3.98
N LEU A 129 -15.97 2.33 3.28
CA LEU A 129 -17.01 1.54 3.92
C LEU A 129 -16.43 0.25 4.54
N LYS A 130 -16.62 0.11 5.85
CA LYS A 130 -16.28 -1.11 6.59
C LYS A 130 -17.17 -2.27 6.12
N LYS A 131 -16.59 -3.45 5.93
CA LYS A 131 -17.35 -4.68 5.73
C LYS A 131 -18.10 -5.02 7.02
N LYS A 132 -19.37 -5.41 6.89
CA LYS A 132 -20.16 -5.96 7.98
C LYS A 132 -19.59 -7.30 8.42
N VAL A 133 -19.62 -7.56 9.73
CA VAL A 133 -19.26 -8.86 10.32
C VAL A 133 -20.25 -9.95 9.90
N SER A 134 -21.52 -9.59 9.69
CA SER A 134 -22.55 -10.50 9.19
C SER A 134 -23.40 -9.85 8.09
N GLY A 135 -23.81 -10.66 7.12
CA GLY A 135 -24.56 -10.22 5.95
C GLY A 135 -23.73 -9.50 4.88
N ARG A 136 -24.39 -9.10 3.78
CA ARG A 136 -23.72 -8.46 2.64
C ARG A 136 -23.56 -6.96 2.86
N THR A 137 -22.35 -6.45 2.62
CA THR A 137 -22.09 -5.00 2.53
C THR A 137 -22.38 -4.54 1.12
N LYS A 138 -23.18 -3.47 0.96
CA LYS A 138 -23.57 -2.94 -0.35
C LYS A 138 -22.70 -1.72 -0.69
N ALA A 139 -21.93 -1.82 -1.76
CA ALA A 139 -21.19 -0.69 -2.30
C ALA A 139 -22.13 0.48 -2.65
N GLY A 140 -21.64 1.72 -2.48
CA GLY A 140 -22.40 2.94 -2.71
C GLY A 140 -23.51 3.19 -1.69
N SER A 141 -23.58 2.40 -0.61
CA SER A 141 -24.55 2.61 0.45
C SER A 141 -24.30 3.93 1.17
N LYS A 142 -25.36 4.71 1.39
CA LYS A 142 -25.33 5.87 2.28
C LYS A 142 -25.31 5.48 3.76
N ILE A 143 -25.60 4.22 4.06
CA ILE A 143 -25.72 3.65 5.40
C ILE A 143 -24.55 2.70 5.63
N GLY A 144 -23.79 2.91 6.70
CA GLY A 144 -22.68 2.06 7.10
C GLY A 144 -21.53 2.87 7.70
N ASN A 145 -20.69 2.21 8.50
CA ASN A 145 -19.56 2.86 9.15
C ASN A 145 -18.43 3.05 8.14
N LYS A 146 -18.00 4.30 7.96
CA LYS A 146 -16.86 4.64 7.12
C LYS A 146 -15.67 5.05 7.99
N GLU A 147 -14.48 4.78 7.49
CA GLU A 147 -13.23 5.21 8.13
C GLU A 147 -12.43 6.06 7.14
N THR A 148 -12.02 7.25 7.59
CA THR A 148 -11.22 8.16 6.77
C THR A 148 -9.74 7.83 6.90
N GLY A 149 -8.97 8.11 5.86
CA GLY A 149 -7.52 8.02 5.88
C GLY A 149 -6.90 9.10 5.01
N GLU A 150 -5.77 9.63 5.47
CA GLU A 150 -5.00 10.63 4.73
C GLU A 150 -3.67 10.02 4.30
N PHE A 151 -3.35 10.18 3.01
CA PHE A 151 -2.14 9.65 2.41
C PHE A 151 -1.53 10.69 1.49
N THR A 152 -0.20 10.73 1.47
CA THR A 152 0.60 11.59 0.60
C THR A 152 1.25 10.75 -0.50
N THR A 153 1.40 11.33 -1.68
CA THR A 153 2.12 10.71 -2.79
C THR A 153 3.52 11.30 -2.92
N VAL A 154 4.53 10.45 -3.04
CA VAL A 154 5.90 10.85 -3.37
C VAL A 154 6.21 10.31 -4.76
N ILE A 155 6.66 11.19 -5.66
CA ILE A 155 7.06 10.83 -7.03
C ILE A 155 8.54 10.53 -7.01
N ASN A 156 8.97 9.46 -7.69
CA ASN A 156 10.37 9.02 -7.75
C ASN A 156 10.98 8.89 -6.35
N ALA A 157 10.26 8.19 -5.46
CA ALA A 157 10.70 7.97 -4.09
C ALA A 157 11.99 7.12 -4.07
N PRO A 158 13.06 7.56 -3.38
CA PRO A 158 14.27 6.77 -3.24
C PRO A 158 14.00 5.43 -2.52
N VAL A 159 14.79 4.41 -2.84
CA VAL A 159 14.62 3.06 -2.26
C VAL A 159 14.68 3.09 -0.73
N ASP A 160 15.63 3.80 -0.15
CA ASP A 160 15.78 3.91 1.31
C ASP A 160 14.61 4.63 1.98
N PHE A 161 14.02 5.61 1.30
CA PHE A 161 12.79 6.26 1.77
C PHE A 161 11.63 5.25 1.79
N VAL A 162 11.43 4.50 0.70
CA VAL A 162 10.38 3.47 0.63
C VAL A 162 10.60 2.41 1.72
N LYS A 163 11.84 1.94 1.89
CA LYS A 163 12.19 0.99 2.95
C LYS A 163 11.82 1.52 4.34
N THR A 164 12.18 2.76 4.65
CA THR A 164 11.85 3.41 5.93
C THR A 164 10.34 3.47 6.17
N MET A 165 9.56 3.73 5.12
CA MET A 165 8.10 3.71 5.22
C MET A 165 7.55 2.29 5.45
N VAL A 166 8.14 1.28 4.79
CA VAL A 166 7.78 -0.14 4.95
C VAL A 166 8.08 -0.66 6.36
N ASP A 167 9.10 -0.12 7.04
CA ASP A 167 9.38 -0.48 8.42
C ASP A 167 8.21 -0.15 9.36
N ALA A 168 7.49 0.95 9.08
CA ALA A 168 6.33 1.43 9.84
C ALA A 168 4.99 0.80 9.41
N SER A 169 4.76 0.63 8.10
CA SER A 169 3.52 0.04 7.55
C SER A 169 3.67 -0.36 6.09
N PRO A 170 2.82 -1.23 5.53
CA PRO A 170 2.76 -1.45 4.08
C PRO A 170 2.64 -0.15 3.29
N VAL A 171 3.20 -0.11 2.08
CA VAL A 171 3.29 1.10 1.25
C VAL A 171 2.63 0.86 -0.10
N GLY A 172 1.74 1.75 -0.53
CA GLY A 172 1.20 1.71 -1.89
C GLY A 172 2.23 2.22 -2.90
N ILE A 173 2.48 1.46 -3.96
CA ILE A 173 3.33 1.88 -5.09
C ILE A 173 2.53 1.90 -6.38
N VAL A 174 2.82 2.88 -7.23
CA VAL A 174 2.25 3.01 -8.57
C VAL A 174 3.40 3.11 -9.56
N PHE A 175 3.39 2.27 -10.59
CA PHE A 175 4.40 2.30 -11.64
C PHE A 175 3.77 2.01 -13.00
N GLU A 176 4.51 2.29 -14.05
CA GLU A 176 4.12 2.00 -15.43
C GLU A 176 4.43 0.55 -15.76
N LEU A 177 3.42 -0.17 -16.26
CA LEU A 177 3.57 -1.55 -16.68
C LEU A 177 4.35 -1.62 -17.99
N CYS A 178 5.45 -2.36 -17.96
CA CYS A 178 6.13 -2.80 -19.16
C CYS A 178 5.67 -4.22 -19.54
N PRO A 179 5.76 -4.61 -20.83
CA PRO A 179 5.44 -5.96 -21.28
C PRO A 179 6.17 -7.10 -20.54
N GLY A 180 7.32 -6.81 -19.93
CA GLY A 180 8.06 -7.76 -19.09
C GLY A 180 7.34 -8.11 -17.79
N PHE A 181 6.64 -7.16 -17.17
CA PHE A 181 5.95 -7.38 -15.89
C PHE A 181 4.79 -8.36 -16.03
N TYR A 182 4.03 -8.28 -17.13
CA TYR A 182 2.93 -9.19 -17.43
C TYR A 182 3.33 -10.67 -17.49
N ARG A 183 4.58 -10.95 -17.86
CA ARG A 183 5.11 -12.30 -18.04
C ARG A 183 5.85 -12.83 -16.82
N LEU A 184 5.98 -12.02 -15.77
CA LEU A 184 6.67 -12.43 -14.56
C LEU A 184 5.87 -13.53 -13.84
N ALA A 185 6.34 -14.77 -13.96
CA ALA A 185 5.78 -15.91 -13.25
C ALA A 185 6.48 -16.16 -11.91
N LYS A 186 7.81 -15.96 -11.86
CA LYS A 186 8.69 -16.05 -10.68
C LYS A 186 9.89 -15.10 -10.88
N GLY A 187 10.55 -14.74 -9.78
CA GLY A 187 11.76 -13.92 -9.79
C GLY A 187 11.50 -12.42 -9.59
N ILE A 188 12.58 -11.67 -9.44
CA ILE A 188 12.59 -10.24 -9.09
C ILE A 188 12.41 -9.38 -10.35
N TYR A 189 11.37 -8.55 -10.36
CA TYR A 189 11.18 -7.57 -11.44
C TYR A 189 11.81 -6.23 -11.11
N THR A 190 12.72 -5.76 -11.98
CA THR A 190 13.31 -4.43 -11.85
C THR A 190 12.41 -3.36 -12.47
N VAL A 191 11.91 -2.45 -11.62
CA VAL A 191 11.21 -1.24 -12.05
C VAL A 191 12.27 -0.24 -12.54
N ARG A 192 12.18 0.16 -13.81
CA ARG A 192 13.07 1.16 -14.42
C ARG A 192 12.40 2.53 -14.39
N GLY A 193 13.17 3.55 -14.01
CA GLY A 193 12.71 4.94 -13.96
C GLY A 193 12.82 5.59 -15.34
N GLU A 194 12.03 5.17 -16.32
CA GLU A 194 12.14 5.81 -17.63
C GLU A 194 11.68 7.28 -17.59
N SER A 195 12.54 8.15 -18.12
CA SER A 195 12.24 9.55 -18.39
C SER A 195 10.96 9.67 -19.24
N MET A 196 10.08 10.59 -18.83
CA MET A 196 8.75 10.88 -19.39
C MET A 196 8.75 11.41 -20.84
N THR A 197 9.73 11.07 -21.68
CA THR A 197 10.02 11.75 -22.96
C THR A 197 9.37 11.12 -24.19
N SER A 198 8.53 10.09 -24.06
CA SER A 198 7.77 9.56 -25.21
C SER A 198 6.26 9.80 -25.06
N GLU A 199 5.78 10.88 -25.67
CA GLU A 199 4.37 11.28 -25.75
C GLU A 199 3.44 10.26 -26.44
N LYS A 200 3.97 9.11 -26.90
CA LYS A 200 3.28 8.20 -27.83
C LYS A 200 2.82 6.86 -27.25
N ALA A 201 3.21 6.49 -26.03
CA ALA A 201 2.67 5.31 -25.37
C ALA A 201 1.73 5.74 -24.24
N ARG A 202 0.43 5.46 -24.37
CA ARG A 202 -0.44 5.35 -23.18
C ARG A 202 0.10 4.19 -22.34
N ARG A 203 1.05 4.48 -21.46
CA ARG A 203 1.61 3.47 -20.57
C ARG A 203 0.57 3.18 -19.49
N GLU A 204 0.13 1.93 -19.47
CA GLU A 204 -0.79 1.45 -18.45
C GLU A 204 -0.09 1.54 -17.11
N ARG A 205 -0.69 2.21 -16.14
CA ARG A 205 -0.16 2.28 -14.78
C ARG A 205 -0.82 1.19 -13.96
N HIS A 206 -0.12 0.70 -12.95
CA HIS A 206 -0.64 -0.30 -12.04
C HIS A 206 -0.26 0.02 -10.61
N MET A 207 -1.18 -0.25 -9.69
CA MET A 207 -0.95 -0.07 -8.27
C MET A 207 -0.74 -1.42 -7.60
N LEU A 208 0.30 -1.52 -6.79
CA LEU A 208 0.60 -2.64 -5.92
C LEU A 208 0.71 -2.17 -4.46
N LEU A 209 0.71 -3.13 -3.54
CA LEU A 209 1.04 -2.88 -2.14
C LEU A 209 2.40 -3.53 -1.84
N ILE A 210 3.37 -2.75 -1.38
CA ILE A 210 4.60 -3.27 -0.79
C ILE A 210 4.29 -3.75 0.62
N VAL A 211 4.53 -5.03 0.87
CA VAL A 211 4.20 -5.71 2.13
C VAL A 211 5.43 -6.15 2.90
N GLY A 212 6.62 -5.82 2.41
CA GLY A 212 7.87 -6.21 3.04
C GLY A 212 9.06 -5.97 2.12
N TYR A 213 10.24 -6.36 2.58
CA TYR A 213 11.47 -6.32 1.81
C TYR A 213 12.43 -7.42 2.25
N GLY A 214 13.37 -7.73 1.38
CA GLY A 214 14.43 -8.71 1.60
C GLY A 214 15.69 -8.34 0.83
N TYR A 215 16.66 -9.25 0.88
CA TYR A 215 17.95 -9.11 0.22
C TYR A 215 18.26 -10.41 -0.52
N THR A 216 18.78 -10.29 -1.75
CA THR A 216 19.29 -11.45 -2.49
C THR A 216 20.52 -12.02 -1.78
N LYS A 217 20.96 -13.20 -2.20
CA LYS A 217 22.22 -13.80 -1.73
C LYS A 217 23.42 -12.86 -1.94
N GLU A 218 23.39 -12.05 -2.99
CA GLU A 218 24.41 -11.05 -3.33
C GLU A 218 24.25 -9.74 -2.53
N GLY A 219 23.28 -9.65 -1.62
CA GLY A 219 23.01 -8.48 -0.79
C GLY A 219 22.17 -7.40 -1.46
N GLU A 220 21.56 -7.69 -2.61
CA GLU A 220 20.74 -6.71 -3.33
C GLU A 220 19.32 -6.62 -2.76
N MET A 221 18.86 -5.43 -2.42
CA MET A 221 17.52 -5.25 -1.84
C MET A 221 16.40 -5.50 -2.87
N PHE A 222 15.32 -6.14 -2.41
CA PHE A 222 14.05 -6.22 -3.14
C PHE A 222 12.86 -6.01 -2.21
N PHE A 223 11.72 -5.63 -2.79
CA PHE A 223 10.44 -5.49 -2.12
C PHE A 223 9.52 -6.70 -2.39
N LEU A 224 8.81 -7.12 -1.36
CA LEU A 224 7.69 -8.04 -1.46
C LEU A 224 6.44 -7.25 -1.85
N VAL A 225 5.71 -7.67 -2.89
CA VAL A 225 4.54 -6.94 -3.36
C VAL A 225 3.30 -7.83 -3.45
N GLN A 226 2.19 -7.33 -2.92
CA GLN A 226 0.87 -7.90 -3.15
C GLN A 226 0.25 -7.27 -4.41
N ASN A 227 -0.04 -8.10 -5.41
CA ASN A 227 -0.69 -7.70 -6.64
C ASN A 227 -2.18 -8.04 -6.63
N SER A 228 -2.99 -7.26 -7.35
CA SER A 228 -4.40 -7.51 -7.58
C SER A 228 -4.68 -8.45 -8.77
N TRP A 229 -3.70 -9.23 -9.24
CA TRP A 229 -3.91 -10.27 -10.28
C TRP A 229 -4.12 -11.68 -9.70
N GLY A 230 -4.39 -11.78 -8.41
CA GLY A 230 -4.53 -13.07 -7.72
C GLY A 230 -3.20 -13.76 -7.41
N LYS A 231 -2.10 -13.00 -7.36
CA LYS A 231 -0.75 -13.50 -7.03
C LYS A 231 -0.01 -12.55 -6.09
N ILE A 232 0.84 -13.10 -5.22
CA ILE A 232 1.92 -12.34 -4.58
C ILE A 232 3.10 -12.34 -5.56
N GLY A 233 3.78 -11.21 -5.72
CA GLY A 233 4.96 -11.07 -6.55
C GLY A 233 6.12 -10.45 -5.78
N VAL A 234 7.28 -10.35 -6.43
CA VAL A 234 8.44 -9.63 -5.91
C VAL A 234 8.96 -8.62 -6.94
N CYS A 235 9.34 -7.45 -6.45
CA CYS A 235 9.82 -6.35 -7.28
C CYS A 235 11.06 -5.73 -6.65
N ARG A 236 12.02 -5.34 -7.49
CA ARG A 236 13.12 -4.46 -7.12
C ARG A 236 12.86 -3.09 -7.73
N VAL A 237 12.89 -2.05 -6.90
CA VAL A 237 12.90 -0.66 -7.36
C VAL A 237 14.36 -0.24 -7.39
N MET A 238 14.85 0.26 -8.52
CA MET A 238 16.19 0.84 -8.61
C MET A 238 16.07 2.35 -8.75
N ASP A 239 16.93 3.08 -8.06
CA ASP A 239 17.15 4.50 -8.30
C ASP A 239 18.11 4.61 -9.50
N GLU A 240 17.68 5.21 -10.61
CA GLU A 240 18.58 5.52 -11.72
C GLU A 240 19.37 6.79 -11.38
N SER A 241 20.27 6.67 -10.42
CA SER A 241 21.33 7.65 -10.18
C SER A 241 22.67 6.93 -10.04
N SER A 242 23.21 6.52 -11.19
CA SER A 242 24.59 6.12 -11.38
C SER A 242 25.14 6.82 -12.61
#